data_AF-A0AAE6BPZ2-F1
#
_entry.id   AF-A0AAE6BPZ2-F1
#
_cell.length_a   1.000
_cell.length_b   1.000
_cell.length_c   1.000
_cell.angle_alpha   90.00
_cell.angle_beta   90.00
_cell.angle_gamma   90.00
#
_symmetry.space_group_name_H-M   'P 1'
#
loop_
_entity.id
_entity.type
_entity.pdbx_description
1 polymer ?
#
loop_
_entity_poly.entity_id
_entity_poly.type
_entity_poly.pdbx_seq_one_letter_code
_entity_poly.pdbx_strand_id
1 'polypeptide(L)'
;MFVSRMDQDQTTTRPARKGLLSRRGPLRRFIRGFILLCVVLLGVFLGGFLWFADSVASMRPPEGTKGDAIIVLTGGYQRIEQAVGLLRDGVGKRLLISGVNPATTRSQIRKMTQGSSDMFSCCVDMGYKAIDTIGNANEAASWIRDHNYSSIVVVTNNYHMHRSLHELRSASPQTQFIAYPVISADLARTNWFVEPDVVRTMLYEYLKFVAAAGRDLTGFGKGDGLRKAAADHSTPKVAAASP
;
A
#
# COMPACT_ATOMS: atom_id res chain seq x y z
N MET A 1 55.79 -14.79 -81.09
CA MET A 1 56.42 -14.19 -79.91
C MET A 1 55.33 -13.44 -79.16
N PHE A 2 54.81 -14.02 -78.07
CA PHE A 2 54.94 -13.46 -76.69
C PHE A 2 54.35 -12.05 -76.58
N VAL A 3 53.29 -11.75 -75.83
CA VAL A 3 52.81 -12.30 -74.55
C VAL A 3 51.30 -12.08 -74.46
N SER A 4 50.59 -13.15 -74.14
CA SER A 4 49.24 -13.11 -73.56
C SER A 4 49.38 -12.90 -72.05
N ARG A 5 48.77 -11.86 -71.47
CA ARG A 5 48.38 -11.88 -70.05
C ARG A 5 47.41 -10.74 -69.67
N MET A 6 46.16 -11.17 -69.49
CA MET A 6 45.28 -10.86 -68.37
C MET A 6 44.99 -9.39 -68.05
N ASP A 7 43.85 -8.93 -68.58
CA ASP A 7 42.94 -8.08 -67.83
C ASP A 7 42.64 -8.74 -66.47
N GLN A 8 43.18 -8.18 -65.40
CA GLN A 8 42.61 -8.31 -64.06
C GLN A 8 41.93 -7.00 -63.72
N ASP A 9 40.69 -6.85 -64.20
CA ASP A 9 39.76 -5.90 -63.62
C ASP A 9 39.40 -6.44 -62.23
N GLN A 10 40.17 -6.04 -61.21
CA GLN A 10 39.83 -6.27 -59.82
C GLN A 10 38.64 -5.39 -59.45
N THR A 11 37.45 -5.82 -59.84
CA THR A 11 36.21 -5.37 -59.19
C THR A 11 36.28 -5.82 -57.73
N THR A 12 36.79 -4.93 -56.89
CA THR A 12 36.73 -5.04 -55.44
C THR A 12 35.27 -4.99 -55.02
N THR A 13 34.60 -6.14 -55.00
CA THR A 13 33.35 -6.31 -54.26
C THR A 13 33.65 -6.17 -52.77
N ARG A 14 33.66 -4.92 -52.28
CA ARG A 14 33.49 -4.63 -50.86
C ARG A 14 32.22 -5.36 -50.39
N PRO A 15 32.29 -6.26 -49.39
CA PRO A 15 31.07 -6.81 -48.84
C PRO A 15 30.26 -5.64 -48.30
N ALA A 16 29.04 -5.46 -48.80
CA ALA A 16 28.10 -4.49 -48.26
C ALA A 16 27.94 -4.82 -46.77
N ARG A 17 28.63 -4.07 -45.90
CA ARG A 17 28.37 -4.07 -44.46
C ARG A 17 26.89 -3.73 -44.36
N LYS A 18 26.04 -4.74 -44.12
CA LYS A 18 24.63 -4.57 -43.78
C LYS A 18 24.65 -3.74 -42.50
N GLY A 19 24.56 -2.42 -42.65
CA GLY A 19 24.64 -1.50 -41.54
C GLY A 19 23.58 -1.88 -40.52
N LEU A 20 23.93 -1.84 -39.24
CA LEU A 20 23.01 -2.03 -38.11
C LEU A 20 21.70 -1.20 -38.27
N LEU A 21 21.75 -0.13 -39.07
CA LEU A 21 20.70 0.84 -39.38
C LEU A 21 19.93 0.57 -40.70
N SER A 22 20.12 -0.57 -41.37
CA SER A 22 19.36 -0.91 -42.59
C SER A 22 17.84 -1.00 -42.32
N ARG A 23 17.00 -0.55 -43.26
CA ARG A 23 15.52 -0.42 -43.14
C ARG A 23 14.80 -1.71 -42.66
N ARG A 24 15.44 -2.88 -42.80
CA ARG A 24 14.95 -4.23 -42.39
C ARG A 24 15.86 -4.94 -41.36
N GLY A 25 16.70 -4.21 -40.62
CA GLY A 25 17.61 -4.80 -39.62
C GLY A 25 16.88 -5.36 -38.38
N PRO A 26 17.36 -6.45 -37.77
CA PRO A 26 16.78 -7.04 -36.55
C PRO A 26 16.73 -6.04 -35.39
N LEU A 27 17.70 -5.11 -35.33
CA LEU A 27 17.73 -4.01 -34.36
C LEU A 27 16.51 -3.10 -34.46
N ARG A 28 16.03 -2.78 -35.67
CA ARG A 28 14.81 -1.95 -35.85
C ARG A 28 13.55 -2.71 -35.43
N ARG A 29 13.51 -4.03 -35.62
CA ARG A 29 12.40 -4.88 -35.12
C ARG A 29 12.42 -4.96 -33.59
N PHE A 30 13.60 -5.10 -33.00
CA PHE A 30 13.79 -5.06 -31.54
C PHE A 30 13.37 -3.71 -30.95
N ILE A 31 13.84 -2.60 -31.51
CA ILE A 31 13.45 -1.24 -31.09
C ILE A 31 11.94 -1.05 -31.21
N ARG A 32 11.31 -1.47 -32.31
CA ARG A 32 9.85 -1.40 -32.47
C ARG A 32 9.10 -2.25 -31.45
N GLY A 33 9.57 -3.47 -31.19
CA GLY A 33 9.01 -4.35 -30.17
C GLY A 33 9.12 -3.75 -28.77
N PHE A 34 10.29 -3.18 -28.44
CA PHE A 34 10.53 -2.49 -27.18
C PHE A 34 9.63 -1.25 -27.03
N ILE A 35 9.52 -0.41 -28.06
CA ILE A 35 8.60 0.75 -28.05
C ILE A 35 7.16 0.29 -27.87
N LEU A 36 6.71 -0.74 -28.59
CA LEU A 36 5.36 -1.30 -28.45
C LEU A 36 5.12 -1.80 -27.03
N LEU A 37 6.09 -2.51 -26.44
CA LEU A 37 6.03 -2.96 -25.06
C LEU A 37 5.91 -1.78 -24.09
N CYS A 38 6.75 -0.75 -24.22
CA CYS A 38 6.68 0.45 -23.39
C CYS A 38 5.32 1.17 -23.51
N VAL A 39 4.77 1.27 -24.73
CA VAL A 39 3.45 1.87 -24.96
C VAL A 39 2.34 1.05 -24.29
N VAL A 40 2.39 -0.29 -24.40
CA VAL A 40 1.43 -1.18 -23.73
C VAL A 40 1.53 -1.05 -22.21
N LEU A 41 2.74 -1.07 -21.64
CA LEU A 41 2.96 -0.91 -20.20
C LEU A 41 2.47 0.44 -19.70
N LEU A 42 2.74 1.52 -20.45
CA LEU A 42 2.22 2.85 -20.13
C LEU A 42 0.69 2.89 -20.19
N GLY A 43 0.09 2.26 -21.20
CA GLY A 43 -1.37 2.15 -21.32
C GLY A 43 -2.00 1.41 -20.15
N VAL A 44 -1.40 0.28 -19.73
CA VAL A 44 -1.84 -0.47 -18.54
C VAL A 44 -1.70 0.36 -17.27
N PHE A 45 -0.59 1.08 -17.10
CA PHE A 45 -0.36 1.94 -15.94
C PHE A 45 -1.38 3.10 -15.86
N LEU A 46 -1.59 3.81 -16.98
CA LEU A 46 -2.57 4.90 -17.04
C LEU A 46 -4.00 4.40 -16.87
N GLY A 47 -4.37 3.30 -17.53
CA GLY A 47 -5.68 2.68 -17.36
C GLY A 47 -5.92 2.21 -15.92
N GLY A 48 -4.91 1.61 -15.29
CA GLY A 48 -4.97 1.21 -13.89
C GLY A 48 -5.09 2.40 -12.93
N PHE A 49 -4.40 3.50 -13.21
CA PHE A 49 -4.55 4.73 -12.44
C PHE A 49 -5.97 5.32 -12.55
N LEU A 50 -6.54 5.37 -13.76
CA LEU A 50 -7.90 5.87 -13.96
C LEU A 50 -8.93 5.00 -13.24
N TRP A 51 -8.79 3.67 -13.32
CA TRP A 51 -9.64 2.74 -12.56
C TRP A 51 -9.50 2.94 -11.05
N PHE A 52 -8.27 3.11 -10.54
CA PHE A 52 -8.02 3.37 -9.13
C PHE A 52 -8.66 4.69 -8.68
N ALA A 53 -8.47 5.78 -9.44
CA ALA A 53 -9.03 7.09 -9.14
C ALA A 53 -10.56 7.06 -9.12
N ASP A 54 -11.18 6.43 -10.12
CA ASP A 54 -12.64 6.24 -10.17
C ASP A 54 -13.16 5.41 -9.00
N SER A 55 -12.48 4.31 -8.66
CA SER A 55 -12.85 3.47 -7.53
C SER A 55 -12.73 4.21 -6.18
N VAL A 56 -11.73 5.07 -6.01
CA VAL A 56 -11.57 5.90 -4.81
C VAL A 56 -12.66 6.99 -4.73
N ALA A 57 -12.98 7.62 -5.86
CA ALA A 57 -13.96 8.69 -5.95
C ALA A 57 -15.40 8.18 -5.74
N SER A 58 -15.71 6.98 -6.22
CA SER A 58 -17.03 6.35 -6.09
C SER A 58 -17.23 5.59 -4.77
N MET A 59 -16.19 5.40 -3.96
CA MET A 59 -16.27 4.64 -2.71
C MET A 59 -17.17 5.33 -1.67
N ARG A 60 -18.12 4.59 -1.10
CA ARG A 60 -19.01 5.04 -0.04
C ARG A 60 -19.03 4.05 1.12
N PRO A 61 -19.26 4.50 2.36
CA PRO A 61 -19.55 3.60 3.48
C PRO A 61 -20.76 2.71 3.16
N PRO A 62 -20.69 1.39 3.40
CA PRO A 62 -21.83 0.51 3.18
C PRO A 62 -22.92 0.74 4.22
N GLU A 63 -24.18 0.73 3.79
CA GLU A 63 -25.33 0.80 4.70
C GLU A 63 -25.45 -0.48 5.55
N GLY A 64 -25.86 -0.35 6.81
CA GLY A 64 -26.10 -1.49 7.70
C GLY A 64 -24.84 -2.30 8.05
N THR A 65 -23.65 -1.75 7.85
CA THR A 65 -22.37 -2.43 8.12
C THR A 65 -22.27 -2.91 9.57
N LYS A 66 -21.95 -4.19 9.76
CA LYS A 66 -21.57 -4.78 11.05
C LYS A 66 -20.42 -5.76 10.88
N GLY A 67 -19.53 -5.78 11.87
CA GLY A 67 -18.45 -6.76 11.99
C GLY A 67 -18.27 -7.17 13.45
N ASP A 68 -17.36 -8.11 13.70
CA ASP A 68 -16.99 -8.48 15.06
C ASP A 68 -16.28 -7.32 15.76
N ALA A 69 -15.45 -6.61 15.01
CA ALA A 69 -14.66 -5.51 15.54
C ALA A 69 -14.33 -4.46 14.46
N ILE A 70 -13.79 -3.33 14.91
CA ILE A 70 -13.41 -2.20 14.07
C ILE A 70 -11.90 -2.01 14.18
N ILE A 71 -11.25 -1.76 13.05
CA ILE A 71 -9.85 -1.35 13.00
C ILE A 71 -9.78 -0.01 12.30
N VAL A 72 -9.21 0.99 12.98
CA VAL A 72 -8.90 2.28 12.36
C VAL A 72 -7.40 2.40 12.15
N LEU A 73 -7.02 2.74 10.91
CA LEU A 73 -5.64 2.99 10.55
C LEU A 73 -5.32 4.48 10.72
N THR A 74 -4.34 4.78 11.56
CA THR A 74 -3.97 6.15 11.94
C THR A 74 -3.33 6.95 10.79
N GLY A 75 -3.03 8.23 11.06
CA GLY A 75 -2.46 9.22 10.12
C GLY A 75 -3.40 10.40 9.80
N GLY A 76 -4.50 10.55 10.54
CA GLY A 76 -5.45 11.67 10.43
C GLY A 76 -6.54 11.56 11.50
N TYR A 77 -6.89 12.70 12.12
CA TYR A 77 -7.79 12.72 13.29
C TYR A 77 -9.23 12.28 12.97
N GLN A 78 -9.77 12.74 11.84
CA GLN A 78 -11.15 12.46 11.41
C GLN A 78 -11.48 10.96 11.38
N ARG A 79 -10.48 10.12 11.09
CA ARG A 79 -10.66 8.66 11.06
C ARG A 79 -10.98 8.07 12.42
N ILE A 80 -10.28 8.54 13.44
CA ILE A 80 -10.42 8.01 14.80
C ILE A 80 -11.78 8.43 15.37
N GLU A 81 -12.19 9.67 15.14
CA GLU A 81 -13.52 10.16 15.53
C GLU A 81 -14.64 9.32 14.88
N GLN A 82 -14.56 9.07 13.57
CA GLN A 82 -15.52 8.20 12.88
C GLN A 82 -15.54 6.78 13.44
N ALA A 83 -14.37 6.17 13.68
CA ALA A 83 -14.29 4.82 14.23
C ALA A 83 -14.84 4.71 15.66
N VAL A 84 -14.63 5.73 16.49
CA VAL A 84 -15.23 5.84 17.83
C VAL A 84 -16.75 5.98 17.74
N GLY A 85 -17.27 6.75 16.77
CA GLY A 85 -18.70 6.80 16.46
C GLY A 85 -19.27 5.41 16.13
N LEU A 86 -18.63 4.68 15.22
CA LEU A 86 -19.05 3.33 14.83
C LEU A 86 -19.05 2.35 16.00
N LEU A 87 -18.06 2.44 16.90
CA LEU A 87 -18.03 1.61 18.11
C LEU A 87 -19.22 1.91 19.02
N ARG A 88 -19.53 3.20 19.22
CA ARG A 88 -20.67 3.65 20.01
C ARG A 88 -22.01 3.22 19.40
N ASP A 89 -22.09 3.18 18.08
CA ASP A 89 -23.29 2.72 17.35
C ASP A 89 -23.40 1.19 17.27
N GLY A 90 -22.45 0.45 17.87
CA GLY A 90 -22.48 -1.00 17.94
C GLY A 90 -22.14 -1.72 16.63
N VAL A 91 -21.41 -1.06 15.72
CA VAL A 91 -20.94 -1.64 14.46
C VAL A 91 -19.94 -2.77 14.68
N GLY A 92 -19.18 -2.71 15.78
CA GLY A 92 -18.30 -3.77 16.25
C GLY A 92 -18.21 -3.79 17.77
N LYS A 93 -17.70 -4.88 18.34
CA LYS A 93 -17.61 -5.08 19.80
C LYS A 93 -16.38 -4.40 20.41
N ARG A 94 -15.34 -4.16 19.61
CA ARG A 94 -14.05 -3.62 20.03
C ARG A 94 -13.42 -2.80 18.91
N LEU A 95 -12.60 -1.82 19.28
CA LEU A 95 -11.88 -0.95 18.35
C LEU A 95 -10.37 -1.07 18.57
N LEU A 96 -9.63 -1.40 17.52
CA LEU A 96 -8.18 -1.21 17.48
C LEU A 96 -7.85 0.11 16.76
N ILE A 97 -7.11 0.98 17.44
CA ILE A 97 -6.48 2.15 16.82
C ILE A 97 -5.03 1.78 16.50
N SER A 98 -4.72 1.46 15.24
CA SER A 98 -3.40 0.94 14.85
C SER A 98 -2.46 2.03 14.32
N GLY A 99 -1.17 1.95 14.69
CA GLY A 99 -0.15 2.90 14.27
C GLY A 99 -0.11 4.20 15.07
N VAL A 100 -0.61 4.19 16.30
CA VAL A 100 -0.61 5.34 17.19
C VAL A 100 0.83 5.82 17.43
N ASN A 101 1.00 7.15 17.43
CA ASN A 101 2.26 7.77 17.83
C ASN A 101 2.56 7.40 19.30
N PRO A 102 3.75 6.88 19.65
CA PRO A 102 4.08 6.48 21.02
C PRO A 102 3.87 7.57 22.09
N ALA A 103 3.94 8.85 21.71
CA ALA A 103 3.70 9.97 22.61
C ALA A 103 2.19 10.27 22.83
N THR A 104 1.30 9.72 22.00
CA THR A 104 -0.14 9.92 22.11
C THR A 104 -0.73 8.96 23.12
N THR A 105 -1.39 9.50 24.14
CA THR A 105 -2.00 8.73 25.20
C THR A 105 -3.46 8.40 24.90
N ARG A 106 -3.96 7.31 25.48
CA ARG A 106 -5.38 6.93 25.42
C ARG A 106 -6.31 8.06 25.88
N SER A 107 -5.92 8.79 26.93
CA SER A 107 -6.73 9.89 27.48
C SER A 107 -6.81 11.09 26.52
N GLN A 108 -5.75 11.38 25.76
CA GLN A 108 -5.77 12.39 24.72
C GLN A 108 -6.76 12.04 23.61
N ILE A 109 -6.69 10.81 23.06
CA ILE A 109 -7.63 10.38 22.01
C ILE A 109 -9.07 10.39 22.52
N ARG A 110 -9.30 9.90 23.75
CA ARG A 110 -10.63 9.92 24.38
C ARG A 110 -11.19 11.34 24.46
N LYS A 111 -10.40 12.30 24.94
CA LYS A 111 -10.82 13.70 25.06
C LYS A 111 -11.15 14.32 23.70
N MET A 112 -10.32 14.08 22.69
CA MET A 112 -10.54 14.64 21.35
C MET A 112 -11.82 14.06 20.73
N THR A 113 -11.98 12.73 20.76
CA THR A 113 -13.14 12.03 20.17
C THR A 113 -14.41 12.07 21.03
N GLN A 114 -14.37 12.74 22.17
CA GLN A 114 -15.47 12.83 23.14
C GLN A 114 -16.00 11.46 23.59
N GLY A 115 -15.13 10.45 23.63
CA GLY A 115 -15.49 9.11 24.09
C GLY A 115 -15.67 9.02 25.61
N SER A 116 -16.56 8.12 26.04
CA SER A 116 -16.73 7.81 27.47
C SER A 116 -15.50 7.07 28.02
N SER A 117 -15.26 7.21 29.33
CA SER A 117 -14.15 6.51 30.00
C SER A 117 -14.33 4.99 29.92
N ASP A 118 -15.56 4.51 30.12
CA ASP A 118 -15.88 3.08 30.17
C ASP A 118 -15.71 2.41 28.80
N MET A 119 -16.09 3.07 27.72
CA MET A 119 -15.86 2.55 26.37
C MET A 119 -14.37 2.43 26.06
N PHE A 120 -13.57 3.43 26.44
CA PHE A 120 -12.13 3.44 26.20
C PHE A 120 -11.36 2.45 27.09
N SER A 121 -11.90 2.09 28.27
CA SER A 121 -11.30 1.07 29.15
C SER A 121 -11.72 -0.34 28.75
N CYS A 122 -12.97 -0.55 28.35
CA CYS A 122 -13.48 -1.88 28.02
C CYS A 122 -13.05 -2.34 26.63
N CYS A 123 -13.07 -1.43 25.66
CA CYS A 123 -13.34 -1.79 24.27
C CYS A 123 -12.47 -1.05 23.25
N VAL A 124 -11.51 -0.21 23.69
CA VAL A 124 -10.56 0.48 22.80
C VAL A 124 -9.12 0.06 23.11
N ASP A 125 -8.52 -0.61 22.14
CA ASP A 125 -7.13 -1.03 22.19
C ASP A 125 -6.25 -0.06 21.39
N MET A 126 -5.09 0.25 21.96
CA MET A 126 -4.14 1.20 21.41
C MET A 126 -2.94 0.45 20.82
N GLY A 127 -2.78 0.56 19.52
CA GLY A 127 -1.74 -0.09 18.74
C GLY A 127 -0.52 0.81 18.52
N TYR A 128 0.58 0.52 19.19
CA TYR A 128 1.83 1.30 19.13
C TYR A 128 2.99 0.55 18.47
N LYS A 129 2.77 -0.57 17.78
CA LYS A 129 3.87 -1.33 17.16
C LYS A 129 4.06 -0.95 15.70
N ALA A 130 3.02 -0.60 14.97
CA ALA A 130 3.11 -0.29 13.55
C ALA A 130 3.91 1.00 13.25
N ILE A 131 4.84 0.92 12.28
CA ILE A 131 5.57 2.06 11.71
C ILE A 131 4.99 2.47 10.35
N ASP A 132 4.62 1.48 9.55
CA ASP A 132 4.12 1.67 8.19
C ASP A 132 2.84 0.85 7.94
N THR A 133 2.37 0.81 6.69
CA THR A 133 1.13 0.10 6.34
C THR A 133 1.26 -1.42 6.49
N ILE A 134 2.47 -1.98 6.34
CA ILE A 134 2.74 -3.41 6.56
C ILE A 134 2.66 -3.70 8.07
N GLY A 135 3.28 -2.85 8.88
CA GLY A 135 3.20 -2.90 10.34
C GLY A 135 1.78 -2.81 10.86
N ASN A 136 0.98 -1.90 10.29
CA ASN A 136 -0.43 -1.78 10.63
C ASN A 136 -1.19 -3.08 10.34
N ALA A 137 -0.93 -3.71 9.18
CA ALA A 137 -1.55 -4.97 8.81
C ALA A 137 -1.13 -6.13 9.71
N ASN A 138 0.15 -6.23 10.06
CA ASN A 138 0.67 -7.27 10.95
C ASN A 138 0.20 -7.10 12.40
N GLU A 139 0.16 -5.86 12.89
CA GLU A 139 -0.40 -5.53 14.21
C GLU A 139 -1.89 -5.89 14.28
N ALA A 140 -2.66 -5.48 13.27
CA ALA A 140 -4.06 -5.84 13.12
C ALA A 140 -4.25 -7.37 13.07
N ALA A 141 -3.47 -8.08 12.26
CA ALA A 141 -3.57 -9.53 12.12
C ALA A 141 -3.29 -10.26 13.44
N SER A 142 -2.31 -9.82 14.23
CA SER A 142 -2.09 -10.36 15.57
C SER A 142 -3.30 -10.13 16.45
N TRP A 143 -3.77 -8.89 16.52
CA TRP A 143 -4.91 -8.52 17.35
C TRP A 143 -6.21 -9.26 16.98
N ILE A 144 -6.46 -9.47 15.70
CA ILE A 144 -7.58 -10.26 15.17
C ILE A 144 -7.50 -11.70 15.67
N ARG A 145 -6.31 -12.34 15.60
CA ARG A 145 -6.10 -13.71 16.07
C ARG A 145 -6.28 -13.82 17.58
N ASP A 146 -5.72 -12.88 18.34
CA ASP A 146 -5.78 -12.87 19.80
C ASP A 146 -7.23 -12.80 20.33
N HIS A 147 -8.14 -12.21 19.55
CA HIS A 147 -9.56 -12.08 19.87
C HIS A 147 -10.48 -13.05 19.13
N ASN A 148 -9.96 -13.88 18.23
CA ASN A 148 -10.74 -14.78 17.36
C ASN A 148 -11.82 -14.07 16.52
N TYR A 149 -11.51 -12.91 15.96
CA TYR A 149 -12.44 -12.18 15.09
C TYR A 149 -12.36 -12.67 13.63
N SER A 150 -13.52 -12.70 12.96
CA SER A 150 -13.64 -13.17 11.58
C SER A 150 -14.08 -12.09 10.61
N SER A 151 -14.84 -11.09 11.08
CA SER A 151 -15.29 -9.94 10.28
C SER A 151 -14.85 -8.62 10.89
N ILE A 152 -14.14 -7.80 10.12
CA ILE A 152 -13.54 -6.55 10.58
C ILE A 152 -13.98 -5.39 9.70
N VAL A 153 -14.49 -4.34 10.34
CA VAL A 153 -14.75 -3.05 9.69
C VAL A 153 -13.47 -2.23 9.70
N VAL A 154 -12.96 -1.92 8.52
CA VAL A 154 -11.70 -1.18 8.34
C VAL A 154 -12.00 0.28 8.04
N VAL A 155 -11.60 1.16 8.96
CA VAL A 155 -11.78 2.60 8.85
C VAL A 155 -10.47 3.25 8.42
N THR A 156 -10.45 3.81 7.21
CA THR A 156 -9.35 4.66 6.75
C THR A 156 -9.82 5.61 5.65
N ASN A 157 -8.95 6.51 5.18
CA ASN A 157 -9.29 7.41 4.08
C ASN A 157 -9.54 6.60 2.79
N ASN A 158 -10.52 7.02 1.99
CA ASN A 158 -10.88 6.34 0.73
C ASN A 158 -9.66 6.11 -0.19
N TYR A 159 -8.79 7.11 -0.36
CA TYR A 159 -7.59 7.00 -1.19
C TYR A 159 -6.54 6.00 -0.65
N HIS A 160 -6.57 5.69 0.64
CA HIS A 160 -5.65 4.74 1.27
C HIS A 160 -6.23 3.32 1.33
N MET A 161 -7.55 3.19 1.19
CA MET A 161 -8.30 1.95 1.44
C MET A 161 -7.80 0.75 0.64
N HIS A 162 -7.56 0.89 -0.67
CA HIS A 162 -7.08 -0.21 -1.52
C HIS A 162 -5.78 -0.81 -1.02
N ARG A 163 -4.80 0.05 -0.71
CA ARG A 163 -3.51 -0.38 -0.19
C ARG A 163 -3.64 -1.02 1.18
N SER A 164 -4.44 -0.43 2.08
CA SER A 164 -4.70 -1.00 3.40
C SER A 164 -5.33 -2.38 3.33
N LEU A 165 -6.37 -2.56 2.51
CA LEU A 165 -7.06 -3.84 2.36
C LEU A 165 -6.16 -4.91 1.74
N HIS A 166 -5.30 -4.52 0.79
CA HIS A 166 -4.34 -5.44 0.21
C HIS A 166 -3.38 -6.01 1.27
N GLU A 167 -2.77 -5.13 2.07
CA GLU A 167 -1.85 -5.54 3.14
C GLU A 167 -2.57 -6.37 4.22
N LEU A 168 -3.77 -5.93 4.65
CA LEU A 168 -4.58 -6.64 5.65
C LEU A 168 -4.97 -8.05 5.18
N ARG A 169 -5.37 -8.20 3.91
CA ARG A 169 -5.71 -9.51 3.32
C ARG A 169 -4.49 -10.39 3.17
N SER A 170 -3.31 -9.82 2.88
CA SER A 170 -2.07 -10.61 2.90
C SER A 170 -1.69 -11.06 4.32
N ALA A 171 -1.93 -10.24 5.33
CA ALA A 171 -1.55 -10.53 6.72
C ALA A 171 -2.56 -11.44 7.47
N SER A 172 -3.85 -11.36 7.11
CA SER A 172 -4.91 -12.21 7.66
C SER A 172 -5.88 -12.68 6.55
N PRO A 173 -5.49 -13.69 5.74
CA PRO A 173 -6.27 -14.12 4.57
C PRO A 173 -7.65 -14.68 4.88
N GLN A 174 -7.87 -15.18 6.10
CA GLN A 174 -9.13 -15.79 6.53
C GLN A 174 -10.14 -14.76 7.08
N THR A 175 -9.72 -13.52 7.28
CA THR A 175 -10.59 -12.47 7.83
C THR A 175 -11.35 -11.75 6.71
N GLN A 176 -12.65 -11.60 6.89
CA GLN A 176 -13.46 -10.72 6.05
C GLN A 176 -13.23 -9.27 6.45
N PHE A 177 -12.69 -8.47 5.52
CA PHE A 177 -12.50 -7.03 5.72
C PHE A 177 -13.57 -6.23 4.97
N ILE A 178 -14.34 -5.43 5.72
CA ILE A 178 -15.38 -4.54 5.22
C ILE A 178 -14.82 -3.11 5.19
N ALA A 179 -14.76 -2.50 4.02
CA ALA A 179 -14.25 -1.15 3.85
C ALA A 179 -15.25 -0.11 4.38
N TYR A 180 -14.80 0.76 5.29
CA TYR A 180 -15.55 1.94 5.73
C TYR A 180 -14.71 3.19 5.43
N PRO A 181 -14.83 3.76 4.21
CA PRO A 181 -14.03 4.91 3.80
C PRO A 181 -14.42 6.18 4.54
N VAL A 182 -13.44 6.88 5.08
CA VAL A 182 -13.57 8.26 5.52
C VAL A 182 -13.26 9.15 4.33
N ILE A 183 -14.28 9.88 3.87
CA ILE A 183 -14.16 10.75 2.70
C ILE A 183 -13.63 12.10 3.18
N SER A 184 -12.43 12.47 2.74
CA SER A 184 -11.89 13.82 2.99
C SER A 184 -12.75 14.85 2.26
N ALA A 185 -12.94 16.03 2.86
CA ALA A 185 -13.81 17.08 2.33
C ALA A 185 -13.45 17.46 0.88
N ASP A 186 -12.16 17.46 0.54
CA ASP A 186 -11.62 17.81 -0.78
C ASP A 186 -11.99 16.79 -1.88
N LEU A 187 -12.23 15.54 -1.49
CA LEU A 187 -12.63 14.45 -2.39
C LEU A 187 -14.15 14.31 -2.50
N ALA A 188 -14.89 14.77 -1.48
CA ALA A 188 -16.33 14.60 -1.41
C ALA A 188 -17.11 15.56 -2.33
N ARG A 189 -16.54 16.71 -2.67
CA ARG A 189 -17.27 17.85 -3.28
C ARG A 189 -16.81 18.23 -4.70
N THR A 190 -15.80 17.58 -5.25
CA THR A 190 -15.04 18.13 -6.39
C THR A 190 -14.77 17.07 -7.45
N ASN A 191 -14.73 17.49 -8.73
CA ASN A 191 -14.14 16.66 -9.79
C ASN A 191 -12.66 16.44 -9.43
N TRP A 192 -12.32 15.22 -9.00
CA TRP A 192 -11.00 14.86 -8.49
C TRP A 192 -9.85 15.21 -9.45
N PHE A 193 -10.14 15.31 -10.75
CA PHE A 193 -9.18 15.62 -11.81
C PHE A 193 -8.87 17.12 -11.96
N VAL A 194 -9.63 18.00 -11.31
CA VAL A 194 -9.44 19.47 -11.40
C VAL A 194 -8.45 19.96 -10.35
N GLU A 195 -8.38 19.31 -9.19
CA GLU A 195 -7.55 19.73 -8.05
C GLU A 195 -6.17 19.06 -8.08
N PRO A 196 -5.07 19.82 -8.26
CA PRO A 196 -3.72 19.24 -8.40
C PRO A 196 -3.28 18.45 -7.17
N ASP A 197 -3.64 18.90 -5.97
CA ASP A 197 -3.27 18.23 -4.71
C ASP A 197 -3.98 16.89 -4.54
N VAL A 198 -5.22 16.79 -5.01
CA VAL A 198 -5.99 15.56 -5.03
C VAL A 198 -5.38 14.57 -6.01
N VAL A 199 -5.10 14.99 -7.25
CA VAL A 199 -4.46 14.15 -8.28
C VAL A 199 -3.11 13.65 -7.80
N ARG A 200 -2.30 14.53 -7.21
CA ARG A 200 -0.98 14.19 -6.66
C ARG A 200 -1.10 13.14 -5.54
N THR A 201 -2.04 13.32 -4.62
CA THR A 201 -2.30 12.36 -3.54
C THR A 201 -2.73 11.00 -4.10
N MET A 202 -3.68 10.98 -5.05
CA MET A 202 -4.12 9.75 -5.70
C MET A 202 -2.97 9.04 -6.42
N LEU A 203 -2.13 9.79 -7.15
CA LEU A 203 -0.99 9.22 -7.88
C LEU A 203 0.02 8.59 -6.93
N TYR A 204 0.36 9.24 -5.82
CA TYR A 204 1.25 8.66 -4.82
C TYR A 204 0.67 7.40 -4.18
N GLU A 205 -0.62 7.38 -3.85
CA GLU A 205 -1.22 6.17 -3.28
C GLU A 205 -1.34 5.05 -4.32
N TYR A 206 -1.62 5.38 -5.59
CA TYR A 206 -1.60 4.40 -6.68
C TYR A 206 -0.21 3.78 -6.85
N LEU A 207 0.85 4.60 -6.88
CA LEU A 207 2.23 4.12 -6.95
C LEU A 207 2.58 3.22 -5.76
N LYS A 208 2.20 3.59 -4.53
CA LYS A 208 2.40 2.76 -3.34
C LYS A 208 1.60 1.46 -3.41
N PHE A 209 0.39 1.49 -3.96
CA PHE A 209 -0.46 0.31 -4.13
C PHE A 209 0.13 -0.65 -5.16
N VAL A 210 0.56 -0.16 -6.33
CA VAL A 210 1.25 -0.97 -7.35
C VAL A 210 2.53 -1.56 -6.79
N ALA A 211 3.31 -0.78 -6.01
CA ALA A 211 4.50 -1.28 -5.35
C ALA A 211 4.18 -2.40 -4.35
N ALA A 212 3.13 -2.25 -3.53
CA ALA A 212 2.68 -3.29 -2.60
C ALA A 212 2.25 -4.57 -3.33
N ALA A 213 1.45 -4.44 -4.39
CA ALA A 213 1.01 -5.57 -5.21
C ALA A 213 2.19 -6.28 -5.92
N GLY A 214 3.12 -5.52 -6.50
CA GLY A 214 4.33 -6.07 -7.10
C GLY A 214 5.23 -6.78 -6.07
N ARG A 215 5.32 -6.24 -4.86
CA ARG A 215 6.05 -6.84 -3.73
C ARG A 215 5.43 -8.18 -3.33
N ASP A 216 4.10 -8.25 -3.23
CA ASP A 216 3.40 -9.50 -2.91
C ASP A 216 3.54 -10.57 -3.99
N LEU A 217 3.51 -10.17 -5.27
CA LEU A 217 3.70 -11.09 -6.40
C LEU A 217 5.13 -11.65 -6.48
N THR A 218 6.13 -10.84 -6.12
CA THR A 218 7.55 -11.21 -6.25
C THR A 218 8.14 -11.81 -4.97
N GLY A 219 7.49 -11.61 -3.82
CA GLY A 219 7.96 -12.07 -2.50
C GLY A 219 9.16 -11.30 -1.93
N PHE A 220 9.73 -10.34 -2.67
CA PHE A 220 10.89 -9.56 -2.22
C PHE A 220 10.50 -8.48 -1.20
N GLY A 221 11.33 -8.24 -0.17
CA GLY A 221 11.21 -7.05 0.68
C GLY A 221 10.07 -7.06 1.73
N LYS A 222 9.53 -8.21 2.10
CA LYS A 222 8.56 -8.34 3.21
C LYS A 222 9.27 -8.23 4.58
N GLY A 223 9.52 -7.01 5.04
CA GLY A 223 9.72 -6.73 6.47
C GLY A 223 8.40 -6.84 7.24
N ASP A 224 8.44 -6.91 8.57
CA ASP A 224 7.22 -6.94 9.39
C ASP A 224 6.58 -5.55 9.59
N GLY A 225 7.32 -4.46 9.32
CA GLY A 225 6.86 -3.08 9.48
C GLY A 225 6.60 -2.67 10.93
N LEU A 226 7.04 -3.49 11.90
CA LEU A 226 6.84 -3.26 13.33
C LEU A 226 8.04 -2.52 13.94
N ARG A 227 7.79 -1.76 15.00
CA ARG A 227 8.83 -1.21 15.88
C ARG A 227 9.58 -2.38 16.51
N LYS A 228 10.88 -2.44 16.27
CA LYS A 228 11.76 -3.35 17.01
C LYS A 228 11.61 -3.03 18.49
N ALA A 229 11.34 -4.04 19.31
CA ALA A 229 11.43 -3.87 20.76
C ALA A 229 12.83 -3.34 21.07
N ALA A 230 12.93 -2.28 21.87
CA ALA A 230 14.21 -1.87 22.42
C ALA A 230 14.78 -3.10 23.13
N ALA A 231 15.95 -3.58 22.70
CA ALA A 231 16.63 -4.67 23.37
C ALA A 231 16.78 -4.28 24.84
N ASP A 232 16.17 -5.08 25.71
CA ASP A 232 16.28 -4.94 27.15
C ASP A 232 17.75 -5.21 27.51
N HIS A 233 18.57 -4.16 27.60
CA HIS A 233 19.89 -4.23 28.23
C HIS A 233 19.71 -4.30 29.75
N SER A 234 19.07 -5.36 30.21
CA SER A 234 19.17 -5.83 31.59
C SER A 234 19.99 -7.12 31.57
N THR A 235 21.31 -7.00 31.40
CA THR A 235 22.22 -8.04 31.85
C THR A 235 22.00 -8.20 33.37
N PRO A 236 21.68 -9.40 33.87
CA PRO A 236 21.68 -9.62 35.31
C PRO A 236 23.10 -9.43 35.80
N LYS A 237 23.32 -8.46 36.68
CA LYS A 237 24.56 -8.35 37.43
C LYS A 237 24.58 -9.57 38.36
N VAL A 238 25.28 -10.62 37.93
CA VAL A 238 25.61 -11.75 38.80
C VAL A 238 26.45 -11.16 39.92
N ALA A 239 25.83 -10.99 41.09
CA ALA A 239 26.55 -10.74 42.33
C ALA A 239 27.38 -11.99 42.59
N ALA A 240 28.69 -11.91 42.32
CA ALA A 240 29.64 -12.86 42.84
C ALA A 240 29.66 -12.72 44.36
N ALA A 241 28.94 -13.60 45.04
CA ALA A 241 29.19 -13.94 46.43
C ALA A 241 30.34 -14.94 46.46
N SER A 242 31.41 -14.60 47.17
CA SER A 242 32.48 -15.48 47.63
C SER A 242 33.31 -14.76 48.69
N PRO A 243 33.99 -15.47 49.59
CA PRO A 243 33.50 -16.36 50.64
C PRO A 243 33.62 -15.71 52.04
#